data_AF-A0A2H6MWY6-F1
#
_entry.id   AF-A0A2H6MWY6-F1
#
_cell.length_a   1.000
_cell.length_b   1.000
_cell.length_c   1.000
_cell.angle_alpha   90.00
_cell.angle_beta   90.00
_cell.angle_gamma   90.00
#
_symmetry.space_group_name_H-M   'P 1'
#
loop_
_entity.id
_entity.type
_entity.pdbx_description
1 polymer ?
#
loop_
_entity_poly.entity_id
_entity_poly.type
_entity_poly.pdbx_seq_one_letter_code
_entity_poly.pdbx_strand_id
1 'polypeptide(L)'
;GVKKGWQRVYAVVCDCKLFLYDVPEGKSTQPGVVASQVMDLRDEEFCVSSVLASDVIHATRKDVPCIFRVTASLLGSPSKTCSLLILTENENEKRKWVGILEGLQSILHKNKLRNQVI
;
A
#
# COMPACT_ATOMS: atom_id res chain seq x y z
N GLY A 1 -1.44 12.77 -19.69
CA GLY A 1 -0.09 12.38 -19.27
C GLY A 1 -0.06 12.13 -17.78
N VAL A 2 0.80 11.23 -17.31
CA VAL A 2 1.02 10.97 -15.88
C VAL A 2 1.54 12.23 -15.21
N LYS A 3 0.83 12.75 -14.20
CA LYS A 3 1.18 14.03 -13.55
C LYS A 3 2.33 13.93 -12.55
N LYS A 4 2.57 12.74 -11.97
CA LYS A 4 3.67 12.44 -11.04
C LYS A 4 4.14 11.00 -11.25
N GLY A 5 5.45 10.79 -11.41
CA GLY A 5 6.05 9.45 -11.51
C GLY A 5 6.12 8.73 -10.15
N TRP A 6 6.93 7.67 -10.08
CA TRP A 6 7.20 6.97 -8.83
C TRP A 6 7.85 7.88 -7.79
N GLN A 7 7.46 7.73 -6.52
CA GLN A 7 8.02 8.47 -5.39
C GLN A 7 8.52 7.47 -4.35
N ARG A 8 9.65 7.78 -3.73
CA ARG A 8 10.20 6.94 -2.65
C ARG A 8 9.42 7.18 -1.37
N VAL A 9 9.01 6.08 -0.75
CA VAL A 9 8.35 6.07 0.55
C VAL A 9 9.03 5.05 1.45
N TYR A 10 9.02 5.31 2.74
CA TYR A 10 9.31 4.33 3.76
C TYR A 10 7.99 3.74 4.26
N ALA A 11 7.82 2.43 4.10
CA ALA A 11 6.58 1.73 4.47
C ALA A 11 6.78 0.91 5.74
N VAL A 12 5.84 1.02 6.67
CA VAL A 12 5.84 0.27 7.94
C VAL A 12 4.48 -0.37 8.14
N VAL A 13 4.46 -1.64 8.54
CA VAL A 13 3.24 -2.29 9.01
C VAL A 13 3.36 -2.55 10.49
N CYS A 14 2.48 -1.94 11.28
CA CYS A 14 2.37 -2.16 12.73
C CYS A 14 0.93 -1.86 13.18
N ASP A 15 0.52 -2.46 14.30
CA ASP A 15 -0.80 -2.22 14.91
C ASP A 15 -1.99 -2.31 13.92
N CYS A 16 -1.97 -3.33 13.05
CA CYS A 16 -2.98 -3.52 12.00
C CYS A 16 -3.12 -2.32 11.04
N LYS A 17 -2.07 -1.53 10.84
CA LYS A 17 -2.05 -0.41 9.90
C LYS A 17 -0.82 -0.47 9.01
N LEU A 18 -0.98 0.01 7.79
CA LEU A 18 0.11 0.31 6.86
C LEU A 18 0.36 1.82 6.88
N PHE A 19 1.53 2.23 7.35
CA PHE A 19 1.99 3.60 7.37
C PHE A 19 2.97 3.84 6.22
N LEU A 20 2.80 4.95 5.51
CA LEU A 20 3.69 5.40 4.45
C LEU A 20 4.24 6.78 4.83
N TYR A 21 5.56 6.92 4.72
CA TYR A 21 6.27 8.16 5.00
C TYR A 21 7.02 8.60 3.74
N ASP A 22 6.80 9.83 3.31
CA ASP A 22 7.52 10.38 2.16
C ASP A 22 9.03 10.48 2.45
N VAL A 23 9.84 10.09 1.48
CA VAL A 23 11.31 10.22 1.55
C VAL A 23 11.73 11.31 0.56
N PRO A 24 12.16 12.50 1.03
CA PRO A 24 12.54 13.60 0.17
C PRO A 24 13.70 13.24 -0.76
N GLU A 25 13.66 13.73 -1.99
CA GLU A 25 14.77 13.60 -2.94
C GLU A 25 16.05 14.22 -2.37
N GLY A 26 17.18 13.51 -2.46
CA GLY A 26 18.49 13.97 -2.00
C GLY A 26 18.85 13.64 -0.55
N LYS A 27 17.92 13.10 0.26
CA LYS A 27 18.25 12.50 1.57
C LYS A 27 18.42 10.99 1.41
N SER A 28 19.53 10.44 1.91
CA SER A 28 19.88 9.04 1.63
C SER A 28 18.91 8.04 2.25
N THR A 29 18.31 8.34 3.40
CA THR A 29 17.45 7.36 4.11
C THR A 29 16.44 7.92 5.11
N GLN A 30 16.40 9.22 5.41
CA GLN A 30 15.54 9.74 6.48
C GLN A 30 14.11 10.03 5.98
N PRO A 31 13.09 9.28 6.44
CA PRO A 31 11.70 9.59 6.14
C PRO A 31 11.25 10.86 6.87
N GLY A 32 10.16 11.47 6.39
CA GLY A 32 9.46 12.51 7.14
C GLY A 32 8.98 12.01 8.52
N VAL A 33 8.78 12.94 9.45
CA VAL A 33 8.34 12.62 10.83
C VAL A 33 6.83 12.30 10.89
N VAL A 34 6.08 12.67 9.86
CA VAL A 34 4.63 12.47 9.76
C VAL A 34 4.34 11.49 8.63
N ALA A 35 3.46 10.51 8.90
CA ALA A 35 2.97 9.60 7.87
C ALA A 35 2.16 10.40 6.83
N SER A 36 2.56 10.30 5.56
CA SER A 36 1.82 10.90 4.45
C SER A 36 0.53 10.14 4.18
N GLN A 37 0.50 8.84 4.48
CA GLN A 37 -0.70 8.01 4.39
C GLN A 37 -0.71 6.93 5.46
N VAL A 38 -1.90 6.63 5.98
CA VAL A 38 -2.15 5.52 6.91
C VAL A 38 -3.37 4.76 6.40
N MET A 39 -3.24 3.44 6.21
CA MET A 39 -4.33 2.55 5.83
C MET A 39 -4.61 1.58 6.97
N ASP A 40 -5.87 1.45 7.38
CA ASP A 40 -6.29 0.48 8.39
C ASP A 40 -6.51 -0.88 7.72
N LEU A 41 -5.77 -1.91 8.13
CA LEU A 41 -5.88 -3.26 7.57
C LEU A 41 -7.19 -3.96 7.97
N ARG A 42 -7.94 -3.38 8.92
CA ARG A 42 -9.26 -3.85 9.37
C ARG A 42 -10.42 -3.26 8.58
N ASP A 43 -10.12 -2.34 7.66
CA ASP A 43 -11.10 -1.77 6.75
C ASP A 43 -11.68 -2.86 5.85
N GLU A 44 -13.00 -2.85 5.67
CA GLU A 44 -13.71 -3.84 4.84
C GLU A 44 -13.32 -3.70 3.36
N GLU A 45 -12.96 -2.49 2.93
CA GLU A 45 -12.46 -2.21 1.58
C GLU A 45 -10.94 -2.42 1.47
N PHE A 46 -10.25 -2.80 2.56
CA PHE A 46 -8.83 -3.11 2.47
C PHE A 46 -8.62 -4.32 1.58
N CYS A 47 -7.79 -4.19 0.55
CA CYS A 47 -7.32 -5.34 -0.20
C CYS A 47 -5.92 -5.10 -0.77
N VAL A 48 -5.22 -6.20 -0.99
CA VAL A 48 -3.92 -6.23 -1.66
C VAL A 48 -4.03 -7.15 -2.86
N SER A 49 -3.46 -6.73 -4.00
CA SER A 49 -3.53 -7.52 -5.24
C SER A 49 -2.31 -7.29 -6.12
N SER A 50 -1.98 -8.30 -6.93
CA SER A 50 -1.07 -8.11 -8.06
C SER A 50 -1.70 -7.26 -9.16
N VAL A 51 -0.86 -6.63 -9.97
CA VAL A 51 -1.30 -5.80 -11.10
C VAL A 51 -1.05 -6.49 -12.44
N LEU A 52 -1.87 -6.15 -13.43
CA LEU A 52 -1.65 -6.49 -14.83
C LEU A 52 -0.87 -5.37 -15.55
N ALA A 53 -0.26 -5.68 -16.69
CA ALA A 53 0.38 -4.66 -17.52
C ALA A 53 -0.59 -3.55 -17.97
N SER A 54 -1.88 -3.89 -18.12
CA SER A 54 -2.96 -2.93 -18.40
C SER A 54 -3.24 -1.96 -17.24
N ASP A 55 -2.92 -2.36 -16.00
CA ASP A 55 -3.11 -1.51 -14.82
C ASP A 55 -1.98 -0.48 -14.70
N VAL A 56 -0.82 -0.76 -15.30
CA VAL A 56 0.42 0.03 -15.18
C VAL A 56 1.06 0.31 -16.55
N ILE A 57 0.31 0.91 -17.45
CA ILE A 57 0.70 1.14 -18.86
C ILE A 57 2.00 1.94 -19.09
N HIS A 58 2.51 2.64 -18.07
CA HIS A 58 3.78 3.37 -18.12
C HIS A 58 4.96 2.62 -17.48
N ALA A 59 4.71 1.48 -16.81
CA ALA A 59 5.75 0.67 -16.20
C ALA A 59 6.44 -0.22 -17.24
N THR A 60 7.72 -0.51 -17.03
CA THR A 60 8.43 -1.45 -17.89
C THR A 60 7.97 -2.88 -17.60
N ARG A 61 8.08 -3.79 -18.59
CA ARG A 61 7.74 -5.22 -18.38
C ARG A 61 8.51 -5.87 -17.22
N LYS A 62 9.71 -5.38 -16.93
CA LYS A 62 10.54 -5.85 -15.82
C LYS A 62 10.01 -5.37 -14.47
N ASP A 63 9.37 -4.21 -14.41
CA ASP A 63 8.83 -3.64 -13.17
C ASP A 63 7.47 -4.19 -12.80
N VAL A 64 6.63 -4.57 -13.78
CA VAL A 64 5.29 -5.16 -13.54
C VAL A 64 5.29 -6.26 -12.46
N PRO A 65 6.17 -7.28 -12.48
CA PRO A 65 6.20 -8.30 -11.43
C PRO A 65 6.61 -7.78 -10.06
N CYS A 66 7.20 -6.59 -9.96
CA CYS A 66 7.61 -5.93 -8.72
C CYS A 66 6.54 -4.97 -8.17
N ILE A 67 5.44 -4.77 -8.90
CA ILE A 67 4.34 -3.87 -8.51
C ILE A 67 3.18 -4.65 -7.92
N PHE A 68 2.60 -4.10 -6.86
CA PHE A 68 1.32 -4.52 -6.32
C PHE A 68 0.43 -3.31 -6.04
N ARG A 69 -0.86 -3.56 -5.83
CA ARG A 69 -1.87 -2.56 -5.55
C ARG A 69 -2.43 -2.79 -4.15
N VAL A 70 -2.56 -1.72 -3.39
CA VAL A 70 -3.27 -1.68 -2.11
C VAL A 70 -4.47 -0.76 -2.28
N THR A 71 -5.64 -1.22 -1.85
CA THR A 71 -6.87 -0.43 -1.83
C THR A 71 -7.37 -0.37 -0.39
N ALA A 72 -7.93 0.78 0.01
CA ALA A 72 -8.59 0.99 1.29
C ALA A 72 -9.62 2.12 1.16
N SER A 73 -10.53 2.28 2.12
CA SER A 73 -11.43 3.42 2.18
C SER A 73 -10.68 4.71 2.52
N LEU A 74 -11.15 5.82 1.98
CA LEU A 74 -10.77 7.18 2.37
C LEU A 74 -11.89 7.80 3.18
N LEU A 75 -11.52 8.47 4.25
CA LEU A 75 -12.43 9.31 5.02
C LEU A 75 -12.88 10.48 4.13
N GLY A 76 -14.17 10.51 3.78
CA GLY A 76 -14.78 11.54 2.94
C GLY A 76 -16.25 11.26 2.66
N SER A 77 -17.01 12.30 2.31
CA SER A 77 -18.37 12.18 1.81
C SER A 77 -18.42 12.70 0.36
N PRO A 78 -18.83 11.88 -0.63
CA PRO A 78 -19.20 10.46 -0.53
C PRO A 78 -17.99 9.57 -0.20
N SER A 79 -18.24 8.35 0.27
CA SER A 79 -17.18 7.36 0.50
C SER A 79 -16.41 7.11 -0.80
N LYS A 80 -15.10 7.19 -0.71
CA LYS A 80 -14.18 6.92 -1.83
C LYS A 80 -13.17 5.88 -1.39
N THR A 81 -12.69 5.09 -2.32
CA THR A 81 -11.54 4.22 -2.10
C THR A 81 -10.26 4.91 -2.55
N CYS A 82 -9.19 4.78 -1.77
CA CYS A 82 -7.83 5.04 -2.24
C CYS A 82 -7.32 3.76 -2.88
N SER A 83 -6.73 3.86 -4.07
CA SER A 83 -5.98 2.76 -4.65
C SER A 83 -4.57 3.24 -4.96
N LEU A 84 -3.59 2.61 -4.33
CA LEU A 84 -2.17 2.95 -4.41
C LEU A 84 -1.41 1.80 -5.09
N LEU A 85 -0.55 2.16 -6.04
CA LEU A 85 0.43 1.26 -6.63
C LEU A 85 1.74 1.36 -5.85
N ILE A 86 2.29 0.22 -5.45
CA ILE A 86 3.56 0.12 -4.74
C ILE A 86 4.53 -0.68 -5.61
N LEU A 87 5.61 -0.03 -6.05
CA LEU A 87 6.74 -0.66 -6.70
C LEU A 87 7.78 -1.03 -5.66
N THR A 88 8.17 -2.30 -5.62
CA THR A 88 9.26 -2.82 -4.78
C THR A 88 10.54 -2.98 -5.59
N GLU A 89 11.67 -3.19 -4.92
CA GLU A 89 12.97 -3.36 -5.57
C GLU A 89 13.02 -4.58 -6.50
N ASN A 90 12.29 -5.64 -6.15
CA ASN A 90 12.25 -6.89 -6.91
C ASN A 90 10.99 -7.71 -6.59
N GLU A 91 10.68 -8.69 -7.43
CA GLU A 91 9.49 -9.54 -7.28
C GLU A 91 9.45 -10.30 -5.93
N ASN A 92 10.60 -10.67 -5.37
CA ASN A 92 10.66 -11.37 -4.09
C ASN A 92 10.21 -10.46 -2.93
N GLU A 93 10.64 -9.20 -2.92
CA GLU A 93 10.16 -8.21 -1.95
C GLU A 93 8.66 -7.96 -2.11
N LYS A 94 8.16 -7.79 -3.33
CA LYS A 94 6.70 -7.74 -3.57
C LYS A 94 6.01 -8.96 -2.95
N ARG A 95 6.50 -10.17 -3.21
CA ARG A 95 5.87 -11.41 -2.72
C ARG A 95 5.81 -11.45 -1.19
N LYS A 96 6.88 -11.02 -0.50
CA LYS A 96 6.89 -10.89 0.96
C LYS A 96 5.83 -9.89 1.44
N TRP A 97 5.80 -8.69 0.85
CA TRP A 97 4.84 -7.65 1.21
C TRP A 97 3.39 -8.10 1.02
N VAL A 98 3.06 -8.66 -0.14
CA VAL A 98 1.72 -9.18 -0.42
C VAL A 98 1.36 -10.29 0.57
N GLY A 99 2.24 -11.28 0.77
CA GLY A 99 1.99 -12.38 1.69
C GLY A 99 1.80 -11.94 3.15
N ILE A 100 2.56 -10.94 3.62
CA ILE A 100 2.38 -10.36 4.96
C ILE A 100 1.03 -9.67 5.06
N LEU A 101 0.67 -8.82 4.09
CA LEU A 101 -0.60 -8.07 4.12
C LEU A 101 -1.82 -8.99 4.01
N GLU A 102 -1.80 -9.98 3.12
CA GLU A 102 -2.85 -11.00 3.00
C GLU A 102 -2.94 -11.86 4.27
N GLY A 103 -1.79 -12.26 4.83
CA GLY A 103 -1.73 -13.01 6.07
C GLY A 103 -2.34 -12.26 7.25
N LEU A 104 -1.98 -10.98 7.41
CA LEU A 104 -2.56 -10.10 8.43
C LEU A 104 -4.06 -9.93 8.21
N GLN A 105 -4.50 -9.65 6.98
CA GLN A 105 -5.92 -9.55 6.66
C GLN A 105 -6.68 -10.83 7.04
N SER A 106 -6.14 -12.00 6.70
CA SER A 106 -6.74 -13.30 7.06
C SER A 106 -6.85 -13.48 8.58
N ILE A 107 -5.81 -13.13 9.32
CA ILE A 107 -5.80 -13.21 10.79
C ILE A 107 -6.86 -12.26 11.37
N LEU A 108 -6.95 -11.02 10.91
CA LEU A 108 -7.92 -10.04 11.40
C LEU A 108 -9.36 -10.47 11.14
N HIS A 109 -9.63 -11.00 9.94
CA HIS A 109 -10.95 -11.53 9.57
C HIS A 109 -11.34 -12.74 10.43
N LYS A 110 -10.42 -13.70 10.62
CA LYS A 110 -10.66 -14.90 11.43
C LYS A 110 -10.97 -14.56 12.90
N ASN A 111 -10.29 -13.56 13.44
CA ASN A 111 -10.48 -13.13 14.82
C ASN A 111 -11.62 -12.12 15.01
N LYS A 112 -12.35 -11.75 13.93
CA LYS A 112 -13.43 -10.75 13.96
C LYS A 112 -12.99 -9.42 14.58
N LEU A 113 -11.71 -9.07 14.45
CA LEU A 113 -11.16 -7.79 14.90
C LEU A 113 -11.50 -6.71 13.88
N ARG A 114 -12.80 -6.43 13.73
CA ARG A 114 -13.29 -5.31 12.92
C ARG A 114 -13.10 -4.01 13.69
N ASN A 115 -13.04 -2.89 12.97
CA ASN A 115 -13.12 -1.56 13.57
C ASN A 115 -14.43 -1.46 14.38
N GLN A 116 -14.35 -1.69 15.69
CA GLN A 116 -15.38 -1.26 16.62
C GLN A 116 -15.22 0.25 16.72
N VAL A 117 -16.15 0.97 16.12
CA VAL A 117 -16.33 2.40 16.39
C VAL A 117 -16.73 2.47 17.86
N ILE A 118 -15.81 2.95 18.72
CA ILE A 118 -16.14 3.34 20.09
C ILE A 118 -16.61 4.79 20.03
#